data_AF-A0A851QDK4-F1
#
_entry.id   AF-A0A851QDK4-F1
#
_cell.length_a   1.000
_cell.length_b   1.000
_cell.length_c   1.000
_cell.angle_alpha   90.00
_cell.angle_beta   90.00
_cell.angle_gamma   90.00
#
_symmetry.space_group_name_H-M   'P 1'
#
loop_
_entity.id
_entity.type
_entity.pdbx_description
1 polymer ?
#
loop_
_entity_poly.entity_id
_entity_poly.type
_entity_poly.pdbx_seq_one_letter_code
_entity_poly.pdbx_strand_id
1 'polypeptide(L)'
;LSQLPGWSVRPNGSIVIATGNDDALGVYTCTPYNSYGTAGKSQPTRVLLKDPPAFTVRPKEEYFQEVGRELVIPCKAHGDPPPTVTWLKVGSAGKSGAQVDANSSLVFRPLIKEQHGVWECTATNQVASVSTTTSVHVLGTSPHTVTNVSVLPLLLAANISWEPGFDGGYFQRFSVWYTPLVKHPPRAHRDWVSLSVPVGAQHLLVENLQPDMSYQFSVLAQNKLGSGPFSQIVTSVPRGFPVTTVPPELPAMTMHVFLSPPQALTANETVRGVLLQWEPPAQFSVALSGYALELRQDKGGWEVLDRSIPSTKTQVLVPGLIKDAFYEFRLVAFAGSYISDPSNTVNVSTAGMEVYPSRTQLPELLPQPVLAGVIGGICFLSVAVIFSTMAACIMNRRRAARIQKRRQ
;
A
#
# COMPACT_ATOMS: atom_id res chain seq x y z
N LEU A 1 -3.92 -42.04 49.28
CA LEU A 1 -4.25 -40.80 48.54
C LEU A 1 -3.52 -39.58 49.08
N SER A 2 -3.32 -39.44 50.40
CA SER A 2 -2.51 -38.37 51.03
C SER A 2 -0.98 -38.51 50.88
N GLN A 3 -0.50 -39.50 50.14
CA GLN A 3 0.94 -39.77 49.93
C GLN A 3 1.42 -39.38 48.52
N LEU A 4 0.52 -38.89 47.64
CA LEU A 4 0.90 -38.38 46.34
C LEU A 4 1.15 -36.87 46.43
N PRO A 5 2.27 -36.35 45.89
CA PRO A 5 2.58 -34.93 45.93
C PRO A 5 1.51 -34.12 45.18
N GLY A 6 0.98 -33.06 45.80
CA GLY A 6 -0.07 -32.21 45.21
C GLY A 6 -1.51 -32.67 45.49
N TRP A 7 -1.70 -33.72 46.28
CA TRP A 7 -3.02 -34.25 46.63
C TRP A 7 -3.36 -33.97 48.09
N SER A 8 -4.58 -33.52 48.36
CA SER A 8 -5.06 -33.32 49.73
C SER A 8 -6.54 -33.67 49.87
N VAL A 9 -6.96 -34.01 51.08
CA VAL A 9 -8.37 -34.24 51.41
C VAL A 9 -8.80 -33.18 52.41
N ARG A 10 -9.84 -32.43 52.08
CA ARG A 10 -10.42 -31.39 52.96
C ARG A 10 -11.24 -32.02 54.08
N PRO A 11 -11.48 -31.32 55.21
CA PRO A 11 -12.27 -31.83 56.33
C PRO A 11 -13.70 -32.25 55.98
N ASN A 12 -14.26 -31.69 54.90
CA ASN A 12 -15.57 -32.07 54.36
C ASN A 12 -15.54 -33.34 53.47
N GLY A 13 -14.39 -34.01 53.35
CA GLY A 13 -14.20 -35.22 52.54
C GLY A 13 -13.89 -34.98 51.06
N SER A 14 -13.80 -33.73 50.59
CA SER A 14 -13.43 -33.43 49.20
C SER A 14 -11.93 -33.68 48.94
N ILE A 15 -11.61 -34.36 47.84
CA ILE A 15 -10.24 -34.48 47.35
C ILE A 15 -9.86 -33.29 46.47
N VAL A 16 -8.64 -32.77 46.63
CA VAL A 16 -8.07 -31.69 45.82
C VAL A 16 -6.80 -32.22 45.17
N ILE A 17 -6.74 -32.11 43.85
CA ILE A 17 -5.59 -32.45 43.02
C ILE A 17 -5.06 -31.13 42.45
N ALA A 18 -3.93 -30.64 42.95
CA ALA A 18 -3.43 -29.30 42.63
C ALA A 18 -2.81 -29.22 41.22
N THR A 19 -2.34 -30.35 40.68
CA THR A 19 -1.70 -30.44 39.36
C THR A 19 -2.31 -31.57 38.57
N GLY A 20 -2.91 -31.27 37.42
CA GLY A 20 -3.38 -32.29 36.47
C GLY A 20 -2.18 -32.87 35.72
N ASN A 21 -1.73 -34.05 36.13
CA ASN A 21 -0.73 -34.85 35.45
C ASN A 21 -1.31 -36.24 35.15
N ASP A 22 -0.53 -37.11 34.51
CA ASP A 22 -0.97 -38.47 34.17
C ASP A 22 -1.35 -39.28 35.43
N ASP A 23 -0.73 -39.01 36.58
CA ASP A 23 -1.04 -39.68 37.85
C ASP A 23 -2.45 -39.36 38.39
N ALA A 24 -3.04 -38.24 37.96
CA ALA A 24 -4.40 -37.85 38.32
C ALA A 24 -5.48 -38.59 37.53
N LEU A 25 -5.12 -39.28 36.45
CA LEU A 25 -6.05 -40.05 35.63
C LEU A 25 -6.56 -41.26 36.38
N GLY A 26 -7.88 -41.44 36.42
CA GLY A 26 -8.45 -42.60 37.09
C GLY A 26 -9.93 -42.49 37.40
N VAL A 27 -10.44 -43.55 38.02
CA VAL A 27 -11.81 -43.63 38.52
C VAL A 27 -11.78 -43.55 40.04
N TYR A 28 -12.45 -42.55 40.60
CA TYR A 28 -12.46 -42.28 42.03
C TYR A 28 -13.83 -42.59 42.61
N THR A 29 -13.85 -43.20 43.79
CA THR A 29 -15.05 -43.43 44.59
C THR A 29 -14.80 -42.96 46.02
N CYS A 30 -15.76 -42.27 46.62
CA CYS A 30 -15.72 -41.89 48.02
C CYS A 30 -16.43 -42.97 48.85
N THR A 31 -15.80 -43.43 49.93
CA THR A 31 -16.37 -44.44 50.84
C THR A 31 -16.34 -43.88 52.26
N PRO A 32 -17.46 -43.38 52.82
CA PRO A 32 -17.50 -42.92 54.20
C PRO A 32 -17.40 -44.11 55.16
N TYR A 33 -16.65 -43.94 56.24
CA TYR A 33 -16.49 -44.94 57.30
C TYR A 33 -16.59 -44.29 58.69
N ASN A 34 -17.15 -45.03 59.65
CA ASN A 34 -17.11 -44.71 61.08
C ASN A 34 -16.91 -46.02 61.90
N SER A 35 -17.00 -45.93 63.23
CA SER A 35 -16.84 -47.09 64.13
C SER A 35 -17.88 -48.20 63.95
N TYR A 36 -19.00 -47.93 63.28
CA TYR A 36 -20.09 -48.88 63.03
C TYR A 36 -20.06 -49.48 61.62
N GLY A 37 -19.16 -49.01 60.75
CA GLY A 37 -18.96 -49.54 59.39
C GLY A 37 -19.03 -48.45 58.31
N THR A 38 -19.40 -48.87 57.09
CA THR A 38 -19.47 -48.01 55.89
C THR A 38 -20.88 -48.00 55.31
N ALA A 39 -21.36 -46.86 54.81
CA ALA A 39 -22.67 -46.74 54.15
C ALA A 39 -22.65 -47.08 52.64
N GLY A 40 -21.57 -47.70 52.15
CA GLY A 40 -21.37 -48.02 50.73
C GLY A 40 -20.43 -47.03 50.01
N LYS A 41 -20.17 -47.28 48.72
CA LYS A 41 -19.33 -46.42 47.87
C LYS A 41 -20.18 -45.42 47.10
N SER A 42 -19.66 -44.23 46.84
CA SER A 42 -20.25 -43.29 45.89
C SER A 42 -20.29 -43.87 44.47
N GLN A 43 -21.07 -43.25 43.59
CA GLN A 43 -20.92 -43.46 42.15
C GLN A 43 -19.47 -43.15 41.72
N PRO A 44 -18.92 -43.90 40.74
CA PRO A 44 -17.57 -43.68 40.24
C PRO A 44 -17.46 -42.39 39.43
N THR A 45 -16.49 -41.54 39.79
CA THR A 45 -16.16 -40.31 39.06
C THR A 45 -14.88 -40.51 38.27
N ARG A 46 -14.91 -40.32 36.95
CA ARG A 46 -13.73 -40.42 36.09
C ARG A 46 -13.07 -39.05 35.96
N VAL A 47 -11.77 -38.98 36.24
CA VAL A 47 -10.93 -37.82 35.94
C VAL A 47 -10.19 -38.11 34.64
N LEU A 48 -10.27 -37.16 33.71
CA LEU A 48 -9.63 -37.20 32.40
C LEU A 48 -8.73 -35.97 32.26
N LEU A 49 -7.60 -36.14 31.59
CA LEU A 49 -6.72 -35.05 31.18
C LEU A 49 -7.15 -34.62 29.78
N LYS A 50 -7.15 -33.31 29.53
CA LYS A 50 -7.54 -32.71 28.25
C LYS A 50 -6.43 -31.77 27.82
N ASP A 51 -6.05 -31.84 26.55
CA ASP A 51 -4.99 -31.02 25.98
C ASP A 51 -5.57 -29.78 25.31
N PRO A 52 -5.01 -28.58 25.54
CA PRO A 52 -5.40 -27.39 24.81
C PRO A 52 -5.04 -27.52 23.31
N PRO A 53 -5.68 -26.74 22.43
CA PRO A 53 -5.36 -26.79 21.02
C PRO A 53 -3.94 -26.28 20.75
N ALA A 54 -3.22 -26.96 19.87
CA ALA A 54 -1.89 -26.56 19.41
C ALA A 54 -1.77 -26.72 17.89
N PHE A 55 -1.29 -25.67 17.23
CA PHE A 55 -1.14 -25.64 15.78
C PHE A 55 -0.07 -26.64 15.30
N THR A 56 -0.44 -27.53 14.39
CA THR A 56 0.46 -28.43 13.67
C THR A 56 0.90 -27.82 12.35
N VAL A 57 0.04 -27.02 11.71
CA VAL A 57 0.37 -26.24 10.52
C VAL A 57 -0.14 -24.82 10.72
N ARG A 58 0.79 -23.86 10.72
CA ARG A 58 0.48 -22.43 10.75
C ARG A 58 0.47 -21.87 9.32
N PRO A 59 -0.40 -20.91 9.03
CA PRO A 59 -0.32 -20.17 7.78
C PRO A 59 1.01 -19.38 7.73
N LYS A 60 1.51 -19.10 6.52
CA LYS A 60 2.59 -18.13 6.33
C LYS A 60 2.13 -16.73 6.75
N GLU A 61 3.07 -15.85 7.06
CA GLU A 61 2.76 -14.47 7.44
C GLU A 61 2.04 -13.72 6.32
N GLU A 62 2.42 -13.93 5.05
CA GLU A 62 1.85 -13.23 3.90
C GLU A 62 1.60 -14.17 2.71
N TYR A 63 0.52 -13.90 1.98
CA TYR A 63 0.19 -14.52 0.70
C TYR A 63 -0.11 -13.47 -0.36
N PHE A 64 0.52 -13.60 -1.53
CA PHE A 64 0.29 -12.76 -2.69
C PHE A 64 -0.34 -13.61 -3.79
N GLN A 65 -1.49 -13.19 -4.31
CA GLN A 65 -2.16 -13.91 -5.38
C GLN A 65 -2.96 -12.96 -6.27
N GLU A 66 -2.99 -13.23 -7.57
CA GLU A 66 -3.78 -12.45 -8.53
C GLU A 66 -5.29 -12.66 -8.32
N VAL A 67 -6.07 -11.60 -8.51
CA VAL A 67 -7.54 -11.65 -8.53
C VAL A 67 -8.04 -12.68 -9.56
N GLY A 68 -9.12 -13.39 -9.23
CA GLY A 68 -9.71 -14.44 -10.07
C GLY A 68 -9.06 -15.82 -9.91
N ARG A 69 -7.85 -15.91 -9.35
CA ARG A 69 -7.18 -17.19 -9.11
C ARG A 69 -7.64 -17.84 -7.81
N GLU A 70 -7.35 -19.13 -7.69
CA GLU A 70 -7.54 -19.87 -6.44
C GLU A 70 -6.43 -19.55 -5.44
N LEU A 71 -6.81 -19.43 -4.16
CA LEU A 71 -5.87 -19.37 -3.04
C LEU A 71 -6.35 -20.30 -1.92
N VAL A 72 -5.47 -21.16 -1.44
CA VAL A 72 -5.71 -22.09 -0.32
C VAL A 72 -4.68 -21.81 0.77
N ILE A 73 -5.15 -21.49 1.97
CA ILE A 73 -4.32 -21.14 3.11
C ILE A 73 -4.52 -22.21 4.20
N PRO A 74 -3.52 -23.07 4.45
CA PRO A 74 -3.65 -24.15 5.41
C PRO A 74 -3.58 -23.64 6.84
N CYS A 75 -4.43 -24.19 7.71
CA CYS A 75 -4.31 -24.05 9.15
C CYS A 75 -4.82 -25.33 9.82
N LYS A 76 -3.94 -25.99 10.59
CA LYS A 76 -4.26 -27.25 11.26
C LYS A 76 -3.83 -27.18 12.71
N ALA A 77 -4.65 -27.76 13.57
CA ALA A 77 -4.39 -27.87 14.99
C ALA A 77 -4.74 -29.28 15.49
N HIS A 78 -4.11 -29.68 16.58
CA HIS A 78 -4.44 -30.88 17.34
C HIS A 78 -4.77 -30.49 18.78
N GLY A 79 -5.39 -31.39 19.53
CA GLY A 79 -5.77 -31.21 20.92
C GLY A 79 -6.72 -32.32 21.34
N ASP A 80 -6.97 -32.45 22.64
CA ASP A 80 -7.91 -33.42 23.19
C ASP A 80 -8.91 -32.72 24.13
N PRO A 81 -10.20 -32.58 23.76
CA PRO A 81 -10.82 -33.07 22.54
C PRO A 81 -10.29 -32.38 21.26
N PRO A 82 -10.44 -33.01 20.08
CA PRO A 82 -10.04 -32.44 18.80
C PRO A 82 -10.60 -31.02 18.61
N PRO A 83 -9.76 -30.02 18.28
CA PRO A 83 -10.21 -28.64 18.18
C PRO A 83 -10.96 -28.37 16.88
N THR A 84 -11.95 -27.49 16.96
CA THR A 84 -12.61 -26.89 15.79
C THR A 84 -11.80 -25.69 15.33
N VAL A 85 -11.48 -25.64 14.04
CA VAL A 85 -10.76 -24.53 13.42
C VAL A 85 -11.74 -23.63 12.69
N THR A 86 -11.66 -22.33 12.93
CA THR A 86 -12.48 -21.30 12.27
C THR A 86 -11.59 -20.20 11.71
N TRP A 87 -12.10 -19.49 10.71
CA TRP A 87 -11.41 -18.38 10.07
C TRP A 87 -12.27 -17.12 10.09
N LEU A 88 -11.64 -16.00 10.42
CA LEU A 88 -12.29 -14.69 10.47
C LEU A 88 -11.41 -13.63 9.81
N LYS A 89 -12.02 -12.75 9.04
CA LYS A 89 -11.32 -11.56 8.53
C LYS A 89 -11.28 -10.50 9.64
N VAL A 90 -10.08 -10.07 10.01
CA VAL A 90 -9.87 -9.06 11.05
C VAL A 90 -10.49 -7.74 10.61
N GLY A 91 -11.22 -7.07 11.52
CA GLY A 91 -11.90 -5.80 11.25
C GLY A 91 -13.24 -5.91 10.50
N SER A 92 -13.70 -7.12 10.17
CA SER A 92 -15.05 -7.35 9.62
C SER A 92 -16.00 -7.78 10.74
N ALA A 93 -17.27 -7.33 10.71
CA ALA A 93 -18.29 -7.64 11.71
C ALA A 93 -18.80 -9.10 11.64
N GLY A 94 -17.89 -10.08 11.75
CA GLY A 94 -18.16 -11.52 11.82
C GLY A 94 -18.71 -12.16 10.54
N LYS A 95 -18.95 -11.39 9.47
CA LYS A 95 -19.48 -11.88 8.19
C LYS A 95 -18.38 -12.16 7.18
N SER A 96 -17.44 -13.06 7.47
CA SER A 96 -16.63 -13.64 6.40
C SER A 96 -17.24 -14.96 5.99
N GLY A 97 -17.96 -14.97 4.86
CA GLY A 97 -18.38 -16.19 4.14
C GLY A 97 -17.19 -16.93 3.53
N ALA A 98 -16.12 -17.08 4.29
CA ALA A 98 -14.92 -17.79 3.92
C ALA A 98 -15.23 -19.29 3.91
N GLN A 99 -15.02 -19.91 2.76
CA GLN A 99 -15.18 -21.35 2.62
C GLN A 99 -13.99 -22.03 3.31
N VAL A 100 -14.29 -22.87 4.30
CA VAL A 100 -13.30 -23.73 4.95
C VAL A 100 -13.44 -25.13 4.38
N ASP A 101 -12.34 -25.73 3.95
CA ASP A 101 -12.35 -27.11 3.45
C ASP A 101 -12.35 -28.15 4.58
N ALA A 102 -12.45 -29.44 4.21
CA ALA A 102 -12.42 -30.54 5.19
C ALA A 102 -11.10 -30.64 5.98
N ASN A 103 -10.05 -29.95 5.53
CA ASN A 103 -8.73 -29.90 6.18
C ASN A 103 -8.53 -28.62 7.00
N SER A 104 -9.61 -27.88 7.29
CA SER A 104 -9.56 -26.61 8.04
C SER A 104 -8.81 -25.47 7.34
N SER A 105 -8.57 -25.60 6.04
CA SER A 105 -7.89 -24.59 5.23
C SER A 105 -8.88 -23.55 4.72
N LEU A 106 -8.47 -22.28 4.72
CA LEU A 106 -9.22 -21.18 4.15
C LEU A 106 -9.08 -21.21 2.62
N VAL A 107 -10.20 -21.26 1.91
CA VAL A 107 -10.24 -21.41 0.46
C VAL A 107 -10.97 -20.24 -0.19
N PHE A 108 -10.30 -19.62 -1.16
CA PHE A 108 -10.86 -18.60 -2.05
C PHE A 108 -10.90 -19.13 -3.49
N ARG A 109 -12.11 -19.29 -4.03
CA ARG A 109 -12.39 -19.86 -5.37
C ARG A 109 -13.61 -19.17 -6.01
N PRO A 110 -13.44 -18.09 -6.78
CA PRO A 110 -12.20 -17.35 -7.04
C PRO A 110 -11.84 -16.35 -5.92
N LEU A 111 -10.58 -15.90 -5.90
CA LEU A 111 -10.12 -14.79 -5.06
C LEU A 111 -10.64 -13.45 -5.60
N ILE A 112 -11.28 -12.65 -4.75
CA ILE A 112 -11.84 -11.33 -5.09
C ILE A 112 -11.18 -10.21 -4.29
N LYS A 113 -11.29 -8.96 -4.79
CA LYS A 113 -10.66 -7.76 -4.21
C LYS A 113 -10.98 -7.60 -2.72
N GLU A 114 -12.22 -7.85 -2.33
CA GLU A 114 -12.74 -7.66 -0.97
C GLU A 114 -12.14 -8.65 0.04
N GLN A 115 -11.49 -9.72 -0.42
CA GLN A 115 -10.82 -10.71 0.44
C GLN A 115 -9.40 -10.28 0.85
N HIS A 116 -8.88 -9.16 0.33
CA HIS A 116 -7.64 -8.57 0.78
C HIS A 116 -7.70 -8.14 2.26
N GLY A 117 -6.63 -8.39 3.00
CA GLY A 117 -6.46 -7.95 4.38
C GLY A 117 -5.97 -9.07 5.29
N VAL A 118 -6.08 -8.84 6.60
CA VAL A 118 -5.61 -9.80 7.61
C VAL A 118 -6.71 -10.80 7.94
N TRP A 119 -6.34 -12.08 7.95
CA TRP A 119 -7.19 -13.21 8.30
C TRP A 119 -6.64 -13.89 9.54
N GLU A 120 -7.53 -14.25 10.45
CA GLU A 120 -7.21 -14.96 11.69
C GLU A 120 -7.76 -16.39 11.61
N CYS A 121 -6.87 -17.36 11.86
CA CYS A 121 -7.23 -18.74 12.10
C CYS A 121 -7.29 -18.99 13.61
N THR A 122 -8.42 -19.50 14.09
CA THR A 122 -8.65 -19.79 15.51
C THR A 122 -8.97 -21.26 15.70
N ALA A 123 -8.19 -21.95 16.54
CA ALA A 123 -8.42 -23.33 16.92
C ALA A 123 -8.93 -23.39 18.36
N THR A 124 -10.12 -23.94 18.55
CA THR A 124 -10.82 -23.94 19.84
C THR A 124 -11.25 -25.35 20.25
N ASN A 125 -11.00 -25.71 21.50
CA ASN A 125 -11.65 -26.83 22.15
C ASN A 125 -12.20 -26.40 23.53
N GLN A 126 -12.65 -27.35 24.33
CA GLN A 126 -13.24 -27.07 25.65
C GLN A 126 -12.23 -26.56 26.69
N VAL A 127 -10.92 -26.69 26.43
CA VAL A 127 -9.85 -26.28 27.35
C VAL A 127 -9.41 -24.85 27.06
N ALA A 128 -9.14 -24.54 25.79
CA ALA A 128 -8.62 -23.24 25.38
C ALA A 128 -8.95 -22.91 23.92
N SER A 129 -8.65 -21.66 23.56
CA SER A 129 -8.64 -21.17 22.18
C SER A 129 -7.28 -20.55 21.89
N VAL A 130 -6.71 -20.88 20.73
CA VAL A 130 -5.45 -20.31 20.24
C VAL A 130 -5.67 -19.75 18.84
N SER A 131 -5.07 -18.61 18.53
CA SER A 131 -5.22 -17.98 17.21
C SER A 131 -3.88 -17.62 16.58
N THR A 132 -3.89 -17.46 15.25
CA THR A 132 -2.75 -17.04 14.44
C THR A 132 -3.24 -16.25 13.23
N THR A 133 -2.50 -15.24 12.78
CA THR A 133 -2.91 -14.33 11.72
C THR A 133 -2.05 -14.46 10.47
N THR A 134 -2.59 -14.06 9.32
CA THR A 134 -1.91 -14.01 8.02
C THR A 134 -2.47 -12.87 7.17
N SER A 135 -1.63 -12.24 6.37
CA SER A 135 -2.00 -11.15 5.45
C SER A 135 -2.21 -11.67 4.03
N VAL A 136 -3.37 -11.37 3.45
CA VAL A 136 -3.72 -11.74 2.07
C VAL A 136 -3.67 -10.50 1.18
N HIS A 137 -2.74 -10.49 0.23
CA HIS A 137 -2.53 -9.43 -0.75
C HIS A 137 -3.07 -9.85 -2.13
N VAL A 138 -4.27 -9.38 -2.45
CA VAL A 138 -4.91 -9.60 -3.76
C VAL A 138 -4.32 -8.64 -4.81
N LEU A 139 -3.49 -9.16 -5.70
CA LEU A 139 -2.82 -8.43 -6.79
C LEU A 139 -3.71 -8.30 -8.02
N GLY A 140 -3.38 -7.36 -8.91
CA GLY A 140 -4.09 -7.20 -10.18
C GLY A 140 -5.44 -6.52 -10.02
N THR A 141 -5.59 -5.67 -9.01
CA THR A 141 -6.83 -4.91 -8.73
C THR A 141 -6.60 -3.41 -8.92
N SER A 142 -7.69 -2.66 -9.14
CA SER A 142 -7.70 -1.20 -8.91
C SER A 142 -7.34 -0.91 -7.44
N PRO A 143 -6.80 0.28 -7.09
CA PRO A 143 -6.39 0.57 -5.71
C PRO A 143 -7.52 0.39 -4.70
N HIS A 144 -7.14 0.13 -3.46
CA HIS A 144 -8.07 0.02 -2.35
C HIS A 144 -8.42 1.40 -1.82
N THR A 145 -9.53 1.50 -1.09
CA THR A 145 -9.97 2.77 -0.50
C THR A 145 -8.86 3.33 0.37
N VAL A 146 -8.61 4.64 0.26
CA VAL A 146 -7.74 5.34 1.21
C VAL A 146 -8.40 5.40 2.59
N THR A 147 -7.59 5.47 3.63
CA THR A 147 -8.04 5.52 5.03
C THR A 147 -7.59 6.83 5.68
N ASN A 148 -8.07 7.09 6.91
CA ASN A 148 -7.63 8.22 7.74
C ASN A 148 -7.67 9.59 7.03
N VAL A 149 -8.69 9.82 6.19
CA VAL A 149 -8.90 11.11 5.55
C VAL A 149 -9.21 12.16 6.60
N SER A 150 -8.38 13.20 6.67
CA SER A 150 -8.53 14.32 7.59
C SER A 150 -8.43 15.64 6.82
N VAL A 151 -9.16 16.65 7.32
CA VAL A 151 -9.22 17.97 6.70
C VAL A 151 -8.86 19.02 7.74
N LEU A 152 -7.77 19.74 7.52
CA LEU A 152 -7.35 20.88 8.32
C LEU A 152 -7.86 22.18 7.67
N PRO A 153 -8.87 22.85 8.25
CA PRO A 153 -9.41 24.09 7.69
C PRO A 153 -8.44 25.27 7.88
N LEU A 154 -8.30 26.07 6.83
CA LEU A 154 -7.58 27.36 6.80
C LEU A 154 -8.57 28.46 6.41
N LEU A 155 -8.12 29.72 6.29
CA LEU A 155 -9.01 30.86 6.03
C LEU A 155 -9.75 30.76 4.68
N LEU A 156 -9.01 30.51 3.60
CA LEU A 156 -9.51 30.39 2.22
C LEU A 156 -9.12 29.07 1.56
N ALA A 157 -8.74 28.10 2.39
CA ALA A 157 -8.20 26.84 1.93
C ALA A 157 -8.49 25.72 2.94
N ALA A 158 -8.27 24.49 2.52
CA ALA A 158 -8.27 23.33 3.40
C ALA A 158 -7.13 22.41 2.99
N ASN A 159 -6.36 21.92 3.96
CA ASN A 159 -5.35 20.90 3.70
C ASN A 159 -5.96 19.53 3.99
N ILE A 160 -6.10 18.69 2.95
CA ILE A 160 -6.63 17.34 3.05
C ILE A 160 -5.45 16.38 3.12
N SER A 161 -5.44 15.46 4.06
CA SER A 161 -4.45 14.38 4.16
C SER A 161 -5.11 13.03 4.32
N TRP A 162 -4.43 11.96 3.90
CA TRP A 162 -4.97 10.59 3.93
C TRP A 162 -3.85 9.56 4.04
N GLU A 163 -4.23 8.35 4.42
CA GLU A 163 -3.36 7.17 4.34
C GLU A 163 -3.69 6.36 3.07
N PRO A 164 -2.69 6.05 2.24
CA PRO A 164 -2.90 5.21 1.08
C PRO A 164 -3.40 3.81 1.42
N GLY A 165 -4.39 3.33 0.67
CA GLY A 165 -4.74 1.92 0.64
C GLY A 165 -3.72 1.08 -0.15
N PHE A 166 -3.93 -0.23 -0.16
CA PHE A 166 -3.16 -1.14 -1.01
C PHE A 166 -3.34 -0.79 -2.50
N ASP A 167 -2.23 -0.70 -3.23
CA ASP A 167 -2.16 -0.18 -4.59
C ASP A 167 -2.59 -1.19 -5.67
N GLY A 168 -2.83 -2.45 -5.28
CA GLY A 168 -3.19 -3.55 -6.18
C GLY A 168 -2.01 -4.14 -6.95
N GLY A 169 -0.77 -3.79 -6.58
CA GLY A 169 0.47 -4.21 -7.25
C GLY A 169 0.93 -3.28 -8.37
N TYR A 170 0.35 -2.08 -8.48
CA TYR A 170 0.70 -1.09 -9.49
C TYR A 170 0.77 0.31 -8.90
N PHE A 171 1.70 1.13 -9.40
CA PHE A 171 1.86 2.51 -8.99
C PHE A 171 0.52 3.27 -8.98
N GLN A 172 0.23 3.90 -7.84
CA GLN A 172 -1.02 4.64 -7.61
C GLN A 172 -0.81 6.15 -7.60
N ARG A 173 -1.80 6.86 -8.13
CA ARG A 173 -1.93 8.32 -8.09
C ARG A 173 -3.23 8.70 -7.39
N PHE A 174 -3.29 9.90 -6.84
CA PHE A 174 -4.47 10.38 -6.11
C PHE A 174 -5.10 11.59 -6.79
N SER A 175 -6.40 11.74 -6.56
CA SER A 175 -7.13 12.96 -6.86
C SER A 175 -8.02 13.32 -5.68
N VAL A 176 -8.10 14.60 -5.35
CA VAL A 176 -9.01 15.12 -4.33
C VAL A 176 -10.21 15.73 -5.03
N TRP A 177 -11.38 15.31 -4.61
CA TRP A 177 -12.67 15.76 -5.10
C TRP A 177 -13.33 16.60 -4.03
N TYR A 178 -13.85 17.77 -4.39
CA TYR A 178 -14.60 18.60 -3.44
C TYR A 178 -15.81 19.30 -4.06
N THR A 179 -16.81 19.60 -3.24
CA THR A 179 -18.02 20.34 -3.65
C THR A 179 -18.55 21.19 -2.50
N PRO A 180 -19.07 22.42 -2.77
CA PRO A 180 -19.74 23.22 -1.74
C PRO A 180 -21.07 22.59 -1.32
N LEU A 181 -21.40 22.71 -0.04
CA LEU A 181 -22.62 22.22 0.57
C LEU A 181 -23.66 23.35 0.67
N VAL A 182 -24.42 23.57 -0.40
CA VAL A 182 -25.44 24.64 -0.48
C VAL A 182 -26.83 24.07 -0.25
N LYS A 183 -27.64 24.70 0.63
CA LYS A 183 -29.08 24.42 0.74
C LYS A 183 -29.76 24.97 -0.52
N HIS A 184 -30.09 24.11 -1.47
CA HIS A 184 -30.58 24.42 -2.83
C HIS A 184 -29.48 24.86 -3.83
N PRO A 185 -28.62 23.94 -4.28
CA PRO A 185 -27.57 24.27 -5.24
C PRO A 185 -28.17 24.62 -6.61
N PRO A 186 -27.72 25.72 -7.26
CA PRO A 186 -27.95 25.93 -8.69
C PRO A 186 -27.47 24.71 -9.49
N ARG A 187 -28.05 24.43 -10.68
CA ARG A 187 -27.67 23.24 -11.49
C ARG A 187 -26.16 23.12 -11.72
N ALA A 188 -25.42 24.23 -11.80
CA ALA A 188 -23.97 24.27 -12.00
C ALA A 188 -23.13 23.86 -10.77
N HIS A 189 -23.69 23.85 -9.55
CA HIS A 189 -22.99 23.50 -8.31
C HIS A 189 -23.21 22.04 -7.86
N ARG A 190 -23.79 21.20 -8.72
CA ARG A 190 -23.97 19.76 -8.42
C ARG A 190 -22.73 18.91 -8.72
N ASP A 191 -21.79 19.45 -9.48
CA ASP A 191 -20.65 18.69 -9.97
C ASP A 191 -19.45 18.87 -9.04
N TRP A 192 -18.79 17.76 -8.72
CA TRP A 192 -17.58 17.75 -7.93
C TRP A 192 -16.42 18.31 -8.74
N VAL A 193 -15.59 19.15 -8.10
CA VAL A 193 -14.33 19.62 -8.67
C VAL A 193 -13.23 18.62 -8.32
N SER A 194 -12.49 18.14 -9.32
CA SER A 194 -11.39 17.20 -9.14
C SER A 194 -10.03 17.87 -9.30
N LEU A 195 -9.13 17.68 -8.33
CA LEU A 195 -7.77 18.17 -8.34
C LEU A 195 -6.78 17.00 -8.35
N SER A 196 -5.79 17.05 -9.23
CA SER A 196 -4.73 16.04 -9.28
C SER A 196 -3.73 16.26 -8.15
N VAL A 197 -3.33 15.19 -7.48
CA VAL A 197 -2.33 15.25 -6.41
C VAL A 197 -0.94 15.00 -7.00
N PRO A 198 0.09 15.76 -6.59
CA PRO A 198 1.47 15.48 -6.98
C PRO A 198 1.89 14.04 -6.67
N VAL A 199 2.73 13.47 -7.54
CA VAL A 199 3.23 12.10 -7.37
C VAL A 199 3.98 11.97 -6.03
N GLY A 200 3.59 10.98 -5.23
CA GLY A 200 4.19 10.70 -3.92
C GLY A 200 3.61 11.52 -2.75
N ALA A 201 2.78 12.53 -3.02
CA ALA A 201 2.12 13.28 -1.95
C ALA A 201 0.92 12.52 -1.37
N GLN A 202 0.75 12.65 -0.06
CA GLN A 202 -0.35 12.07 0.74
C GLN A 202 -1.21 13.18 1.37
N HIS A 203 -1.07 14.39 0.85
CA HIS A 203 -1.86 15.55 1.22
C HIS A 203 -2.01 16.48 0.02
N LEU A 204 -3.02 17.35 0.07
CA LEU A 204 -3.25 18.39 -0.91
C LEU A 204 -3.88 19.62 -0.24
N LEU A 205 -3.29 20.78 -0.51
CA LEU A 205 -3.90 22.06 -0.18
C LEU A 205 -4.92 22.43 -1.27
N VAL A 206 -6.20 22.51 -0.88
CA VAL A 206 -7.27 23.00 -1.76
C VAL A 206 -7.51 24.47 -1.44
N GLU A 207 -7.22 25.32 -2.41
CA GLU A 207 -7.27 26.78 -2.29
C GLU A 207 -8.58 27.37 -2.87
N ASN A 208 -8.75 28.68 -2.73
CA ASN A 208 -9.90 29.44 -3.25
C ASN A 208 -11.26 28.95 -2.73
N LEU A 209 -11.28 28.45 -1.49
CA LEU A 209 -12.52 28.11 -0.79
C LEU A 209 -13.16 29.38 -0.23
N GLN A 210 -14.49 29.42 -0.25
CA GLN A 210 -15.24 30.54 0.34
C GLN A 210 -15.24 30.43 1.88
N PRO A 211 -14.90 31.51 2.61
CA PRO A 211 -15.04 31.55 4.08
C PRO A 211 -16.46 31.21 4.51
N ASP A 212 -16.61 30.54 5.64
CA ASP A 212 -17.92 30.18 6.24
C ASP A 212 -18.85 29.33 5.37
N MET A 213 -18.38 28.85 4.22
CA MET A 213 -19.07 27.88 3.39
C MET A 213 -18.64 26.46 3.75
N SER A 214 -19.60 25.57 3.95
CA SER A 214 -19.30 24.15 4.18
C SER A 214 -18.92 23.46 2.86
N TYR A 215 -17.87 22.64 2.87
CA TYR A 215 -17.44 21.83 1.74
C TYR A 215 -17.37 20.36 2.11
N GLN A 216 -17.68 19.50 1.14
CA GLN A 216 -17.46 18.06 1.19
C GLN A 216 -16.21 17.71 0.41
N PHE A 217 -15.38 16.83 0.97
CA PHE A 217 -14.14 16.34 0.38
C PHE A 217 -14.15 14.81 0.31
N SER A 218 -13.63 14.26 -0.77
CA SER A 218 -13.38 12.83 -0.94
C SER A 218 -12.11 12.61 -1.74
N VAL A 219 -11.38 11.54 -1.45
CA VAL A 219 -10.11 11.21 -2.10
C VAL A 219 -10.29 9.93 -2.92
N LEU A 220 -9.76 9.93 -4.13
CA LEU A 220 -9.81 8.81 -5.06
C LEU A 220 -8.39 8.39 -5.44
N ALA A 221 -8.08 7.11 -5.27
CA ALA A 221 -6.85 6.49 -5.74
C ALA A 221 -7.07 5.85 -7.13
N GLN A 222 -6.07 5.92 -8.01
CA GLN A 222 -6.11 5.34 -9.35
C GLN A 222 -4.78 4.67 -9.70
N ASN A 223 -4.83 3.55 -10.41
CA ASN A 223 -3.65 2.92 -11.03
C ASN A 223 -3.94 2.61 -12.50
N LYS A 224 -3.02 1.89 -13.17
CA LYS A 224 -3.18 1.53 -14.59
C LYS A 224 -4.41 0.66 -14.91
N LEU A 225 -5.00 -0.01 -13.91
CA LEU A 225 -6.21 -0.82 -14.04
C LEU A 225 -7.50 0.00 -13.86
N GLY A 226 -7.40 1.22 -13.31
CA GLY A 226 -8.53 2.13 -13.14
C GLY A 226 -8.58 2.76 -11.76
N SER A 227 -9.74 3.34 -11.45
CA SER A 227 -10.02 3.99 -10.18
C SER A 227 -10.44 2.98 -9.11
N GLY A 228 -9.91 3.15 -7.91
CA GLY A 228 -10.46 2.53 -6.71
C GLY A 228 -11.80 3.17 -6.30
N PRO A 229 -12.39 2.72 -5.19
CA PRO A 229 -13.51 3.42 -4.56
C PRO A 229 -13.09 4.76 -3.97
N PHE A 230 -14.04 5.69 -3.90
CA PHE A 230 -13.89 6.95 -3.16
C PHE A 230 -13.75 6.70 -1.65
N SER A 231 -13.00 7.57 -0.98
CA SER A 231 -12.99 7.63 0.48
C SER A 231 -14.35 8.01 1.05
N GLN A 232 -14.50 7.86 2.37
CA GLN A 232 -15.58 8.54 3.08
C GLN A 232 -15.57 10.03 2.77
N ILE A 233 -16.77 10.62 2.70
CA ILE A 233 -16.93 12.06 2.53
C ILE A 233 -16.65 12.73 3.88
N VAL A 234 -15.71 13.68 3.89
CA VAL A 234 -15.41 14.51 5.06
C VAL A 234 -15.93 15.91 4.80
N THR A 235 -16.72 16.44 5.73
CA THR A 235 -17.24 17.82 5.65
C THR A 235 -16.36 18.74 6.49
N SER A 236 -15.97 19.89 5.95
CA SER A 236 -15.23 20.91 6.66
C SER A 236 -15.70 22.32 6.27
N VAL A 237 -15.57 23.25 7.20
CA VAL A 237 -15.81 24.69 6.97
C VAL A 237 -14.45 25.37 7.07
N PRO A 238 -13.94 26.02 6.01
CA PRO A 238 -12.78 26.90 6.12
C PRO A 238 -13.01 27.89 7.26
N ARG A 239 -11.98 28.18 8.06
CA ARG A 239 -12.13 29.09 9.19
C ARG A 239 -12.63 30.44 8.67
N GLY A 240 -13.83 30.83 9.06
CA GLY A 240 -14.27 32.21 8.93
C GLY A 240 -13.41 33.13 9.77
N PHE A 241 -13.42 34.42 9.44
CA PHE A 241 -12.94 35.42 10.38
C PHE A 241 -13.74 35.26 11.68
N PRO A 242 -13.11 35.15 12.87
CA PRO A 242 -13.86 35.34 14.10
C PRO A 242 -14.44 36.76 14.03
N VAL A 243 -15.76 36.87 14.05
CA VAL A 243 -16.47 38.14 14.23
C VAL A 243 -16.21 38.59 15.68
N THR A 244 -14.99 39.03 15.94
CA THR A 244 -14.66 39.81 17.12
C THR A 244 -14.94 41.25 16.75
N THR A 245 -16.04 41.74 17.30
CA THR A 245 -16.42 43.15 17.40
C THR A 245 -15.21 44.08 17.34
N VAL A 246 -15.15 44.90 16.29
CA VAL A 246 -14.13 45.94 16.10
C VAL A 246 -14.30 47.03 17.18
N PRO A 247 -13.20 47.50 17.81
CA PRO A 247 -13.04 48.90 18.21
C PRO A 247 -12.01 49.61 17.29
N PRO A 248 -12.05 50.96 17.25
CA PRO A 248 -11.60 51.73 16.10
C PRO A 248 -10.08 51.94 16.02
N GLU A 249 -9.63 52.10 14.77
CA GLU A 249 -8.40 52.76 14.31
C GLU A 249 -7.04 52.23 14.76
N LEU A 250 -6.43 51.38 13.93
CA LEU A 250 -5.01 51.51 13.59
C LEU A 250 -4.80 51.29 12.09
N PRO A 251 -3.83 51.97 11.46
CA PRO A 251 -3.71 52.01 10.01
C PRO A 251 -3.39 50.62 9.46
N ALA A 252 -3.94 50.31 8.28
CA ALA A 252 -3.69 49.07 7.56
C ALA A 252 -2.18 48.85 7.39
N MET A 253 -1.59 48.02 8.25
CA MET A 253 -0.30 47.41 7.99
C MET A 253 -0.56 46.26 7.03
N THR A 254 -0.42 46.53 5.73
CA THR A 254 -0.19 45.48 4.74
C THR A 254 1.05 44.69 5.18
N MET A 255 0.85 43.45 5.60
CA MET A 255 1.97 42.53 5.82
C MET A 255 2.54 42.19 4.44
N HIS A 256 3.53 42.95 3.99
CA HIS A 256 4.27 42.63 2.77
C HIS A 256 5.03 41.33 3.03
N VAL A 257 4.66 40.27 2.32
CA VAL A 257 5.43 39.02 2.32
C VAL A 257 6.73 39.30 1.59
N PHE A 258 7.86 39.21 2.29
CA PHE A 258 9.18 39.39 1.71
C PHE A 258 9.76 38.01 1.40
N LEU A 259 10.22 37.80 0.17
CA LEU A 259 10.96 36.61 -0.24
C LEU A 259 11.99 37.04 -1.29
N SER A 260 13.22 37.29 -0.84
CA SER A 260 14.32 37.70 -1.73
C SER A 260 14.74 36.55 -2.68
N PRO A 261 15.36 36.84 -3.83
CA PRO A 261 15.94 35.81 -4.70
C PRO A 261 17.02 34.98 -3.98
N PRO A 262 17.27 33.73 -4.43
CA PRO A 262 18.50 33.00 -4.10
C PRO A 262 19.73 33.79 -4.52
N GLN A 263 20.82 33.67 -3.75
CA GLN A 263 22.03 34.48 -3.93
C GLN A 263 23.19 33.64 -4.46
N ALA A 264 24.17 34.31 -5.05
CA ALA A 264 25.46 33.72 -5.44
C ALA A 264 25.35 32.41 -6.24
N LEU A 265 24.42 32.33 -7.21
CA LEU A 265 24.34 31.16 -8.08
C LEU A 265 25.64 31.05 -8.88
N THR A 266 26.27 29.89 -8.81
CA THR A 266 27.49 29.51 -9.52
C THR A 266 27.28 28.20 -10.26
N ALA A 267 27.99 28.01 -11.37
CA ALA A 267 27.97 26.80 -12.16
C ALA A 267 29.39 26.26 -12.32
N ASN A 268 29.60 25.01 -11.92
CA ASN A 268 30.87 24.31 -12.05
C ASN A 268 30.68 23.08 -12.94
N GLU A 269 31.50 22.97 -13.97
CA GLU A 269 31.50 21.81 -14.86
C GLU A 269 32.09 20.59 -14.15
N THR A 270 31.42 19.43 -14.28
CA THR A 270 31.87 18.17 -13.71
C THR A 270 31.78 17.06 -14.76
N VAL A 271 32.49 15.96 -14.53
CA VAL A 271 32.43 14.74 -15.37
C VAL A 271 31.02 14.10 -15.46
N ARG A 272 30.05 14.53 -14.64
CA ARG A 272 28.67 14.01 -14.63
C ARG A 272 27.63 15.04 -15.11
N GLY A 273 28.06 16.23 -15.52
CA GLY A 273 27.18 17.34 -15.87
C GLY A 273 27.56 18.63 -15.14
N VAL A 274 26.62 19.57 -15.04
CA VAL A 274 26.87 20.90 -14.45
C VAL A 274 26.39 20.92 -13.01
N LEU A 275 27.28 21.16 -12.06
CA LEU A 275 26.94 21.35 -10.66
C LEU A 275 26.62 22.83 -10.41
N LEU A 276 25.35 23.12 -10.12
CA LEU A 276 24.90 24.43 -9.70
C LEU A 276 24.94 24.53 -8.17
N GLN A 277 25.47 25.63 -7.64
CA GLN A 277 25.54 25.91 -6.21
C GLN A 277 25.07 27.33 -5.93
N TRP A 278 24.33 27.55 -4.85
CA TRP A 278 23.78 28.86 -4.49
C TRP A 278 23.67 29.03 -2.98
N GLU A 279 23.46 30.27 -2.57
CA GLU A 279 23.11 30.65 -1.21
C GLU A 279 21.59 30.85 -1.07
N PRO A 280 21.01 30.50 0.08
CA PRO A 280 19.58 30.71 0.32
C PRO A 280 19.21 32.20 0.32
N PRO A 281 17.92 32.55 0.13
CA PRO A 281 17.43 33.92 0.25
C PRO A 281 17.84 34.59 1.57
N ALA A 282 18.41 35.80 1.52
CA ALA A 282 18.82 36.53 2.71
C ALA A 282 17.64 37.06 3.55
N GLN A 283 16.48 37.30 2.93
CA GLN A 283 15.30 37.80 3.61
C GLN A 283 14.06 37.02 3.18
N PHE A 284 13.43 36.34 4.13
CA PHE A 284 12.14 35.72 3.95
C PHE A 284 11.27 35.87 5.21
N SER A 285 10.04 36.33 5.03
CA SER A 285 9.05 36.46 6.13
C SER A 285 8.18 35.22 6.30
N VAL A 286 8.38 34.21 5.44
CA VAL A 286 7.62 32.96 5.36
C VAL A 286 8.56 31.77 5.17
N ALA A 287 8.21 30.61 5.71
CA ALA A 287 9.07 29.42 5.66
C ALA A 287 9.29 28.97 4.21
N LEU A 288 10.57 28.88 3.82
CA LEU A 288 10.98 28.49 2.47
C LEU A 288 10.56 27.04 2.17
N SER A 289 9.80 26.85 1.09
CA SER A 289 9.33 25.53 0.65
C SER A 289 10.39 24.83 -0.23
N GLY A 290 11.08 25.59 -1.07
CA GLY A 290 12.13 25.04 -1.92
C GLY A 290 12.58 26.00 -3.02
N TYR A 291 13.22 25.43 -4.04
CA TYR A 291 13.71 26.15 -5.20
C TYR A 291 13.17 25.52 -6.49
N ALA A 292 12.97 26.35 -7.50
CA ALA A 292 12.78 25.89 -8.86
C ALA A 292 13.97 26.33 -9.72
N LEU A 293 14.52 25.37 -10.46
CA LEU A 293 15.58 25.58 -11.43
C LEU A 293 14.96 25.84 -12.79
N GLU A 294 15.26 27.00 -13.35
CA GLU A 294 14.87 27.37 -14.70
C GLU A 294 16.11 27.35 -15.60
N LEU A 295 15.93 26.82 -16.80
CA LEU A 295 16.95 26.78 -17.84
C LEU A 295 16.41 27.47 -19.10
N ARG A 296 17.30 28.10 -19.83
CA ARG A 296 17.03 28.57 -21.18
C ARG A 296 18.17 28.10 -22.08
N GLN A 297 17.81 27.52 -23.22
CA GLN A 297 18.77 27.23 -24.28
C GLN A 297 18.77 28.38 -25.28
N ASP A 298 19.96 28.92 -25.61
CA ASP A 298 20.15 30.07 -26.50
C ASP A 298 19.23 31.27 -26.15
N LYS A 299 18.70 32.00 -27.16
CA LYS A 299 17.75 33.11 -26.96
C LYS A 299 16.28 32.64 -26.82
N GLY A 300 16.06 31.40 -26.35
CA GLY A 300 14.75 30.79 -26.20
C GLY A 300 13.89 31.35 -25.05
N GLY A 301 12.79 30.67 -24.73
CA GLY A 301 12.03 30.91 -23.51
C GLY A 301 12.68 30.27 -22.28
N TRP A 302 12.34 30.75 -21.08
CA TRP A 302 12.72 30.06 -19.84
C TRP A 302 11.82 28.85 -19.63
N GLU A 303 12.43 27.69 -19.39
CA GLU A 303 11.76 26.42 -19.11
C GLU A 303 12.10 25.95 -17.70
N VAL A 304 11.13 25.38 -16.99
CA VAL A 304 11.33 24.86 -15.62
C VAL A 304 11.87 23.44 -15.70
N LEU A 305 13.13 23.23 -15.30
CA LEU A 305 13.78 21.93 -15.30
C LEU A 305 13.35 21.07 -14.10
N ASP A 306 13.33 21.69 -12.92
CA ASP A 306 12.97 21.04 -11.66
C ASP A 306 12.29 22.07 -10.75
N ARG A 307 11.09 21.78 -10.25
CA ARG A 307 10.32 22.63 -9.32
C ARG A 307 10.28 22.04 -7.90
N SER A 308 11.07 21.01 -7.63
CA SER A 308 10.96 20.19 -6.42
C SER A 308 12.23 20.18 -5.58
N ILE A 309 13.19 21.07 -5.85
CA ILE A 309 14.43 21.16 -5.09
C ILE A 309 14.10 21.57 -3.64
N PRO A 310 14.36 20.71 -2.63
CA PRO A 310 14.00 21.02 -1.24
C PRO A 310 14.73 22.25 -0.70
N SER A 311 14.11 22.97 0.23
CA SER A 311 14.71 24.16 0.86
C SER A 311 15.99 23.88 1.65
N THR A 312 16.28 22.62 1.97
CA THR A 312 17.52 22.18 2.63
C THR A 312 18.70 22.00 1.67
N LYS A 313 18.48 22.12 0.35
CA LYS A 313 19.52 21.97 -0.66
C LYS A 313 20.03 23.35 -1.10
N THR A 314 21.35 23.44 -1.25
CA THR A 314 22.08 24.59 -1.79
C THR A 314 22.91 24.22 -3.03
N GLN A 315 22.70 23.02 -3.56
CA GLN A 315 23.36 22.54 -4.76
C GLN A 315 22.53 21.49 -5.51
N VAL A 316 22.62 21.47 -6.84
CA VAL A 316 21.99 20.49 -7.71
C VAL A 316 22.89 20.16 -8.90
N LEU A 317 22.99 18.88 -9.24
CA LEU A 317 23.71 18.42 -10.43
C LEU A 317 22.71 18.31 -11.59
N VAL A 318 23.01 18.96 -12.71
CA VAL A 318 22.23 18.92 -13.95
C VAL A 318 22.90 17.99 -14.95
N PRO A 319 22.38 16.75 -15.11
CA PRO A 319 22.78 15.86 -16.19
C PRO A 319 21.93 16.10 -17.44
N GLY A 320 22.16 15.30 -18.48
CA GLY A 320 21.45 15.34 -19.77
C GLY A 320 21.68 16.54 -20.71
N LEU A 321 22.65 17.44 -20.50
CA LEU A 321 22.84 18.60 -21.38
C LEU A 321 23.34 18.22 -22.78
N ILE A 322 22.80 18.90 -23.81
CA ILE A 322 23.18 18.66 -25.21
C ILE A 322 24.60 19.16 -25.44
N LYS A 323 25.40 18.40 -26.20
CA LYS A 323 26.77 18.75 -26.57
C LYS A 323 26.82 19.98 -27.49
N ASP A 324 27.85 20.81 -27.34
CA ASP A 324 28.14 21.99 -28.16
C ASP A 324 26.98 23.01 -28.19
N ALA A 325 26.31 23.19 -27.05
CA ALA A 325 25.16 24.07 -26.83
C ALA A 325 25.42 25.06 -25.68
N PHE A 326 24.71 26.20 -25.70
CA PHE A 326 24.78 27.21 -24.64
C PHE A 326 23.51 27.19 -23.79
N TYR A 327 23.69 27.13 -22.47
CA TYR A 327 22.62 27.16 -21.50
C TYR A 327 22.78 28.33 -20.55
N GLU A 328 21.65 28.93 -20.18
CA GLU A 328 21.54 29.89 -19.10
C GLU A 328 20.68 29.28 -18.00
N PHE A 329 21.16 29.35 -16.76
CA PHE A 329 20.44 28.86 -15.59
C PHE A 329 20.16 29.98 -14.61
N ARG A 330 18.98 29.93 -14.00
CA ARG A 330 18.61 30.78 -12.86
C ARG A 330 17.73 29.99 -11.89
N LEU A 331 17.76 30.36 -10.61
CA LEU A 331 16.88 29.78 -9.60
C LEU A 331 15.86 30.81 -9.13
N VAL A 332 14.66 30.32 -8.82
CA VAL A 332 13.68 31.05 -8.01
C VAL A 332 13.47 30.30 -6.70
N ALA A 333 13.31 31.03 -5.61
CA ALA A 333 12.86 30.49 -4.33
C ALA A 333 11.33 30.53 -4.27
N PHE A 334 10.71 29.55 -3.61
CA PHE A 334 9.28 29.60 -3.37
C PHE A 334 8.91 29.23 -1.94
N ALA A 335 7.86 29.87 -1.43
CA ALA A 335 7.27 29.64 -0.12
C ALA A 335 5.74 29.60 -0.27
N GLY A 336 5.17 28.41 -0.36
CA GLY A 336 3.76 28.24 -0.75
C GLY A 336 3.52 28.74 -2.18
N SER A 337 2.62 29.70 -2.35
CA SER A 337 2.29 30.33 -3.65
C SER A 337 3.17 31.55 -4.00
N TYR A 338 4.01 32.02 -3.06
CA TYR A 338 4.93 33.13 -3.32
C TYR A 338 6.21 32.63 -3.98
N ILE A 339 6.58 33.27 -5.07
CA ILE A 339 7.80 33.00 -5.85
C ILE A 339 8.66 34.27 -5.78
N SER A 340 9.94 34.12 -5.48
CA SER A 340 10.88 35.23 -5.49
C SER A 340 11.15 35.73 -6.92
N ASP A 341 11.74 36.91 -7.02
CA ASP A 341 12.50 37.24 -8.23
C ASP A 341 13.57 36.17 -8.51
N PRO A 342 14.01 36.00 -9.78
CA PRO A 342 15.07 35.06 -10.11
C PRO A 342 16.43 35.49 -9.53
N SER A 343 17.29 34.51 -9.27
CA SER A 343 18.71 34.72 -8.96
C SER A 343 19.46 35.37 -10.12
N ASN A 344 20.74 35.67 -9.89
CA ASN A 344 21.66 35.93 -11.01
C ASN A 344 21.64 34.75 -11.99
N THR A 345 21.80 35.06 -13.27
CA THR A 345 21.90 34.04 -14.33
C THR A 345 23.35 33.57 -14.45
N VAL A 346 23.54 32.27 -14.62
CA VAL A 346 24.85 31.67 -14.92
C VAL A 346 24.82 31.04 -16.29
N ASN A 347 25.89 31.25 -17.05
CA ASN A 347 26.00 30.82 -18.44
C ASN A 347 26.95 29.63 -18.49
N VAL A 348 26.55 28.57 -19.18
CA VAL A 348 27.36 27.36 -19.34
C VAL A 348 27.43 27.00 -20.81
N SER A 349 28.65 26.78 -21.29
CA SER A 349 28.91 26.27 -22.63
C SER A 349 29.23 24.79 -22.52
N THR A 350 28.53 23.94 -23.26
CA THR A 350 28.85 22.52 -23.33
C THR A 350 29.88 22.19 -24.42
N ALA A 351 30.49 23.22 -25.03
CA ALA A 351 31.56 23.07 -26.01
C ALA A 351 32.79 22.43 -25.36
N GLY A 352 33.12 21.21 -25.76
CA GLY A 352 34.24 20.44 -25.19
C GLY A 352 33.90 19.60 -23.96
N MET A 353 32.64 19.56 -23.50
CA MET A 353 32.19 18.62 -22.47
C MET A 353 31.95 17.21 -23.09
N GLU A 354 32.55 16.17 -22.52
CA GLU A 354 32.19 14.77 -22.80
C GLU A 354 30.99 14.37 -21.93
N VAL A 355 29.89 13.90 -22.52
CA VAL A 355 28.70 13.47 -21.74
C VAL A 355 27.99 12.29 -22.43
N TYR A 356 27.52 11.20 -21.78
CA TYR A 356 27.14 10.88 -20.38
C TYR A 356 27.39 9.40 -20.00
N PRO A 357 27.38 9.05 -18.70
CA PRO A 357 26.94 7.75 -18.19
C PRO A 357 25.40 7.63 -18.16
N SER A 358 24.87 6.56 -18.77
CA SER A 358 23.47 6.15 -18.72
C SER A 358 23.05 5.70 -17.31
N ARG A 359 21.86 6.12 -16.87
CA ARG A 359 21.13 5.50 -15.74
C ARG A 359 21.12 3.98 -15.95
N THR A 360 21.59 3.21 -14.97
CA THR A 360 21.40 1.75 -14.91
C THR A 360 19.91 1.44 -15.13
N GLN A 361 19.58 1.07 -16.36
CA GLN A 361 18.35 0.40 -16.71
C GLN A 361 18.46 -1.03 -16.18
N LEU A 362 17.55 -1.36 -15.26
CA LEU A 362 17.00 -2.71 -15.18
C LEU A 362 16.66 -3.16 -16.61
N PRO A 363 17.02 -4.38 -17.07
CA PRO A 363 17.13 -4.70 -18.49
C PRO A 363 15.86 -4.33 -19.24
N GLU A 364 15.99 -3.33 -20.10
CA GLU A 364 14.96 -2.90 -21.03
C GLU A 364 14.74 -4.04 -22.01
N LEU A 365 13.52 -4.59 -22.02
CA LEU A 365 13.08 -5.51 -23.06
C LEU A 365 13.37 -4.88 -24.42
N LEU A 366 13.98 -5.67 -25.30
CA LEU A 366 14.40 -5.31 -26.66
C LEU A 366 13.46 -4.28 -27.33
N PRO A 367 13.98 -3.27 -28.05
CA PRO A 367 13.15 -2.28 -28.73
C PRO A 367 12.10 -2.99 -29.59
N GLN A 368 10.85 -2.51 -29.57
CA GLN A 368 9.68 -3.12 -30.24
C GLN A 368 9.93 -3.64 -31.67
N PRO A 369 10.74 -3.01 -32.55
CA PRO A 369 11.07 -3.60 -33.85
C PRO A 369 11.96 -4.87 -33.78
N VAL A 370 12.86 -4.98 -32.80
CA VAL A 370 13.68 -6.18 -32.58
C VAL A 370 12.85 -7.29 -31.94
N LEU A 371 11.94 -6.96 -31.01
CA LEU A 371 11.00 -7.92 -30.45
C LEU A 371 10.04 -8.47 -31.52
N ALA A 372 9.55 -7.62 -32.43
CA ALA A 372 8.76 -8.05 -33.59
C ALA A 372 9.58 -8.92 -34.55
N GLY A 373 10.87 -8.62 -34.76
CA GLY A 373 11.78 -9.44 -35.56
C GLY A 373 12.07 -10.81 -34.93
N VAL A 374 12.30 -10.87 -33.62
CA VAL A 374 12.55 -12.11 -32.88
C VAL A 374 11.28 -12.97 -32.81
N ILE A 375 10.13 -12.38 -32.51
CA ILE A 375 8.84 -13.09 -32.53
C ILE A 375 8.51 -13.55 -33.95
N GLY A 376 8.74 -12.71 -34.97
CA GLY A 376 8.57 -13.07 -36.38
C GLY A 376 9.48 -14.23 -36.79
N GLY A 377 10.74 -14.22 -36.37
CA GLY A 377 11.71 -15.30 -36.62
C GLY A 377 11.33 -16.62 -35.93
N ILE A 378 10.89 -16.57 -34.67
CA ILE A 378 10.43 -17.75 -33.93
C ILE A 378 9.14 -18.31 -34.54
N CYS A 379 8.20 -17.46 -34.97
CA CYS A 379 7.00 -17.87 -35.69
C CYS A 379 7.34 -18.49 -37.06
N PHE A 380 8.31 -17.93 -37.79
CA PHE A 380 8.73 -18.48 -39.07
C PHE A 380 9.40 -19.85 -38.93
N LEU A 381 10.28 -20.01 -37.93
CA LEU A 381 10.94 -21.29 -37.65
C LEU A 381 9.95 -22.35 -37.18
N SER A 382 8.97 -22.00 -36.33
CA SER A 382 7.95 -22.96 -35.89
C SER A 382 7.05 -23.41 -37.05
N VAL A 383 6.65 -22.51 -37.94
CA VAL A 383 5.90 -22.85 -39.16
C VAL A 383 6.74 -23.72 -40.10
N ALA A 384 8.02 -23.43 -40.29
CA ALA A 384 8.92 -24.24 -41.13
C ALA A 384 9.11 -25.67 -40.58
N VAL A 385 9.20 -25.83 -39.26
CA VAL A 385 9.27 -27.15 -38.61
C VAL A 385 7.95 -27.91 -38.78
N ILE A 386 6.79 -27.25 -38.65
CA ILE A 386 5.48 -27.85 -38.89
C ILE A 386 5.33 -28.34 -40.34
N PHE A 387 5.74 -27.54 -41.33
CA PHE A 387 5.70 -27.97 -42.73
C PHE A 387 6.67 -29.11 -43.01
N SER A 388 7.88 -29.09 -42.43
CA SER A 388 8.88 -30.14 -42.61
C SER A 388 8.42 -31.47 -42.00
N THR A 389 7.84 -31.42 -40.79
CA THR A 389 7.27 -32.59 -40.12
C THR A 389 6.05 -33.14 -40.87
N MET A 390 5.17 -32.27 -41.38
CA MET A 390 4.07 -32.69 -42.25
C MET A 390 4.56 -33.36 -43.53
N ALA A 391 5.55 -32.77 -44.21
CA ALA A 391 6.14 -33.34 -45.42
C ALA A 391 6.77 -34.72 -45.14
N ALA A 392 7.51 -34.85 -44.04
CA ALA A 392 8.07 -36.13 -43.59
C ALA A 392 6.97 -37.18 -43.31
N CYS A 393 5.88 -36.76 -42.67
CA CYS A 393 4.74 -37.63 -42.37
C CYS A 393 4.03 -38.11 -43.66
N ILE A 394 3.86 -37.21 -44.64
CA ILE A 394 3.31 -37.54 -45.96
C ILE A 394 4.24 -38.50 -46.71
N MET A 395 5.56 -38.25 -46.69
CA MET A 395 6.53 -39.13 -47.33
C MET A 395 6.56 -40.51 -46.69
N ASN A 396 6.48 -40.60 -45.35
CA ASN A 396 6.38 -41.87 -44.64
C ASN A 396 5.09 -42.61 -44.97
N ARG A 397 3.95 -41.93 -45.07
CA ARG A 397 2.69 -42.54 -45.53
C ARG A 397 2.80 -43.06 -46.96
N ARG A 398 3.41 -42.29 -47.87
CA ARG A 398 3.65 -42.72 -49.26
C ARG A 398 4.62 -43.90 -49.34
N ARG A 399 5.65 -43.93 -48.49
CA ARG A 399 6.60 -45.05 -48.40
C ARG A 399 5.91 -46.30 -47.85
N ALA A 400 5.09 -46.18 -46.81
CA ALA A 400 4.28 -47.28 -46.29
C ALA A 400 3.31 -47.83 -47.33
N ALA A 401 2.62 -46.95 -48.08
CA ALA A 401 1.72 -47.36 -49.16
C ALA A 401 2.47 -48.06 -50.32
N ARG A 402 3.69 -47.63 -50.65
CA ARG A 402 4.55 -48.31 -51.65
C ARG A 402 5.04 -49.68 -51.15
N ILE A 403 5.32 -49.82 -49.87
CA ILE A 403 5.74 -51.09 -49.26
C ILE A 403 4.56 -52.08 -49.24
N GLN A 404 3.34 -51.63 -48.92
CA GLN A 404 2.14 -52.46 -49.02
C GLN A 404 1.86 -52.92 -50.45
N LYS A 405 2.02 -52.03 -51.45
CA LYS A 405 1.87 -52.38 -52.88
C LYS A 405 2.95 -53.33 -53.43
N ARG A 406 4.06 -53.55 -52.72
CA ARG A 406 5.10 -54.53 -53.10
C ARG A 406 4.96 -55.88 -52.37
N ARG A 407 4.04 -55.97 -51.41
CA ARG A 407 3.73 -57.20 -50.64
C ARG A 407 2.44 -57.89 -51.13
N GLN A 408 1.68 -57.23 -51.98
CA GLN A 408 0.73 -57.85 -52.92
C GLN A 408 1.46 -58.08 -54.24
#